data_AF-A0A2S7Q6U6-F1
#
_entry.id   AF-A0A2S7Q6U6-F1
#
_cell.length_a   1.000
_cell.length_b   1.000
_cell.length_c   1.000
_cell.angle_alpha   90.00
_cell.angle_beta   90.00
_cell.angle_gamma   90.00
#
_symmetry.space_group_name_H-M   'P 1'
#
loop_
_entity.id
_entity.type
_entity.pdbx_description
1 polymer ?
#
loop_
_entity_poly.entity_id
_entity_poly.type
_entity_poly.pdbx_seq_one_letter_code
_entity_poly.pdbx_strand_id
1 'polypeptide(L)'
;MAGPKILCIDDNHDDRGVFVQAYLECLRLWLANCTDSRRWLFSDVTSCGLYIETPFSKNNKKAFPRTLQLARQSERTNRTLHVLQQCRALDSSEKRGILARVGSRELRGLYADDFQSRDIIICFDRETVELLCYLRSEAERDTHEVSRARIYYLPLGKGWEYDKEAFGHARKNVRIWAERVLGFRQPGEAIREGMWRTAQVVVNEYEWWALVKDGERRRKRIEEKTGVRLFFGRAEGGKCVSVVGDRDRVQMAARDFLRGGWAGGEGEVLLEVSDLKRKRRRKDSLTRLMHGTTRLDDDV
;
A
#
# COMPACT_ATOMS: atom_id res chain seq x y z
N MET A 1 -10.65 -5.46 15.82
CA MET A 1 -9.41 -4.89 16.40
C MET A 1 -8.71 -4.09 15.32
N ALA A 2 -8.15 -2.92 15.63
CA ALA A 2 -7.33 -2.17 14.69
C ALA A 2 -5.96 -2.88 14.56
N GLY A 3 -5.43 -2.99 13.34
CA GLY A 3 -4.09 -3.56 13.11
C GLY A 3 -2.97 -2.65 13.66
N PRO A 4 -1.72 -3.14 13.75
CA PRO A 4 -0.58 -2.35 14.22
C PRO A 4 -0.38 -1.05 13.45
N LYS A 5 0.19 -0.03 14.08
CA LYS A 5 0.68 1.20 13.43
C LYS A 5 2.17 1.07 13.15
N ILE A 6 2.56 1.38 11.92
CA ILE A 6 3.92 1.18 11.42
C ILE A 6 4.59 2.54 11.16
N LEU A 7 5.86 2.66 11.50
CA LEU A 7 6.72 3.78 11.13
C LEU A 7 7.96 3.27 10.39
N CYS A 8 8.21 3.78 9.19
CA CYS A 8 9.40 3.47 8.40
C CYS A 8 10.43 4.60 8.54
N ILE A 9 11.64 4.28 8.98
CA ILE A 9 12.70 5.25 9.25
C ILE A 9 13.87 5.01 8.30
N ASP A 10 14.18 6.00 7.48
CA ASP A 10 15.45 6.09 6.75
C ASP A 10 16.24 7.33 7.20
N ASP A 11 17.36 7.61 6.54
CA ASP A 11 18.27 8.68 6.95
C ASP A 11 17.61 10.07 6.85
N ASN A 12 17.02 10.40 5.71
CA ASN A 12 16.64 11.77 5.34
C ASN A 12 15.15 11.93 4.95
N HIS A 13 14.31 10.94 5.23
CA HIS A 13 12.90 10.88 4.82
C HIS A 13 12.68 11.00 3.31
N ASP A 14 13.56 10.42 2.51
CA ASP A 14 13.59 10.74 1.08
C ASP A 14 13.60 9.52 0.17
N ASP A 15 13.89 8.34 0.72
CA ASP A 15 14.19 7.17 -0.08
C ASP A 15 13.47 5.90 0.42
N ARG A 16 14.18 5.10 1.21
CA ARG A 16 13.80 3.74 1.59
C ARG A 16 12.54 3.73 2.45
N GLY A 17 12.43 4.69 3.38
CA GLY A 17 11.28 4.83 4.28
C GLY A 17 10.00 5.12 3.51
N VAL A 18 10.07 6.07 2.58
CA VAL A 18 8.95 6.49 1.74
C VAL A 18 8.52 5.36 0.80
N PHE A 19 9.48 4.68 0.17
CA PHE A 19 9.19 3.56 -0.71
C PHE A 19 8.47 2.43 0.04
N VAL A 20 8.96 2.03 1.21
CA VAL A 20 8.36 0.94 1.98
C VAL A 20 7.00 1.35 2.54
N GLN A 21 6.83 2.59 3.00
CA GLN A 21 5.51 3.12 3.36
C GLN A 21 4.52 2.94 2.21
N ALA A 22 4.84 3.50 1.04
CA ALA A 22 3.95 3.45 -0.12
C ALA A 22 3.67 2.01 -0.58
N TYR A 23 4.68 1.14 -0.57
CA TYR A 23 4.49 -0.26 -0.97
C TYR A 23 3.63 -1.04 0.03
N LEU A 24 3.82 -0.83 1.35
CA LEU A 24 2.95 -1.42 2.37
C LEU A 24 1.50 -0.93 2.22
N GLU A 25 1.27 0.36 1.95
CA GLU A 25 -0.06 0.90 1.65
C GLU A 25 -0.70 0.19 0.44
N CYS A 26 0.07 -0.05 -0.63
CA CYS A 26 -0.38 -0.86 -1.77
C CYS A 26 -0.73 -2.29 -1.36
N LEU A 27 0.10 -2.95 -0.55
CA LEU A 27 -0.19 -4.30 -0.03
C LEU A 27 -1.48 -4.32 0.81
N ARG A 28 -1.72 -3.27 1.61
CA ARG A 28 -2.95 -3.11 2.40
C ARG A 28 -4.18 -3.01 1.51
N LEU A 29 -4.11 -2.20 0.46
CA LEU A 29 -5.20 -2.09 -0.53
C LEU A 29 -5.48 -3.43 -1.21
N TRP A 30 -4.44 -4.21 -1.51
CA TRP A 30 -4.62 -5.55 -2.10
C TRP A 30 -5.20 -6.59 -1.14
N LEU A 31 -5.04 -6.43 0.17
CA LEU A 31 -5.51 -7.40 1.18
C LEU A 31 -6.83 -7.06 1.86
N ALA A 32 -7.19 -5.77 1.92
CA ALA A 32 -8.56 -5.35 2.21
C ALA A 32 -9.59 -6.04 1.30
N ASN A 33 -9.08 -6.67 0.24
CA ASN A 33 -9.77 -7.32 -0.84
C ASN A 33 -9.86 -8.84 -0.77
N CYS A 34 -9.30 -9.50 0.27
CA CYS A 34 -9.14 -10.95 0.28
C CYS A 34 -9.75 -11.70 1.48
N THR A 35 -9.94 -11.13 2.67
CA THR A 35 -10.62 -11.84 3.80
C THR A 35 -11.18 -10.89 4.87
N ASP A 36 -12.31 -11.27 5.47
CA ASP A 36 -13.05 -10.47 6.46
C ASP A 36 -12.31 -10.33 7.81
N SER A 37 -11.53 -11.33 8.19
CA SER A 37 -10.76 -11.35 9.45
C SER A 37 -9.38 -10.71 9.35
N ARG A 38 -8.90 -10.33 8.15
CA ARG A 38 -7.55 -9.75 7.92
C ARG A 38 -7.57 -8.43 7.15
N ARG A 39 -8.73 -7.76 7.12
CA ARG A 39 -8.98 -6.58 6.27
C ARG A 39 -8.02 -5.41 6.52
N TRP A 40 -7.47 -5.33 7.73
CA TRP A 40 -6.50 -4.32 8.13
C TRP A 40 -5.30 -5.00 8.78
N LEU A 41 -4.37 -5.52 7.97
CA LEU A 41 -3.10 -6.07 8.47
C LEU A 41 -2.35 -5.11 9.39
N PHE A 42 -2.55 -3.82 9.15
CA PHE A 42 -2.04 -2.72 9.92
C PHE A 42 -3.02 -1.55 9.76
N SER A 43 -3.12 -0.68 10.76
CA SER A 43 -4.05 0.45 10.78
C SER A 43 -3.51 1.64 10.01
N ASP A 44 -2.21 1.91 10.15
CA ASP A 44 -1.52 3.05 9.58
C ASP A 44 -0.05 2.72 9.27
N VAL A 45 0.52 3.38 8.26
CA VAL A 45 1.96 3.34 7.97
C VAL A 45 2.42 4.74 7.59
N THR A 46 3.45 5.22 8.27
CA THR A 46 4.05 6.53 8.04
C THR A 46 5.55 6.38 7.85
N SER A 47 6.24 7.44 7.42
CA SER A 47 7.69 7.46 7.39
C SER A 47 8.27 8.77 7.96
N CYS A 48 9.54 8.71 8.35
CA CYS A 48 10.30 9.85 8.81
C CYS A 48 11.81 9.67 8.58
N GLY A 49 12.55 10.76 8.74
CA GLY A 49 14.00 10.80 8.61
C GLY A 49 14.67 10.81 9.97
N LEU A 50 15.69 9.97 10.15
CA LEU A 50 16.46 9.87 11.37
C LEU A 50 17.32 11.12 11.62
N TYR A 51 17.94 11.67 10.58
CA TYR A 51 18.83 12.82 10.66
C TYR A 51 18.13 14.15 10.39
N ILE A 52 16.79 14.14 10.28
CA ILE A 52 16.03 15.38 10.25
C ILE A 52 15.87 15.90 11.68
N GLU A 53 16.24 17.16 11.85
CA GLU A 53 16.26 17.89 13.10
C GLU A 53 14.83 18.08 13.65
N THR A 54 14.63 17.67 14.89
CA THR A 54 13.42 17.87 15.72
C THR A 54 13.85 18.30 17.12
N PRO A 55 12.93 18.80 17.97
CA PRO A 55 13.26 19.05 19.38
C PRO A 55 13.86 17.82 20.08
N PHE A 56 13.32 16.64 19.77
CA PHE A 56 13.78 15.37 20.34
C PHE A 56 15.19 14.98 19.87
N SER A 57 15.47 15.05 18.56
CA SER A 57 16.80 14.71 18.04
C SER A 57 17.87 15.72 18.46
N LYS A 58 17.52 17.00 18.63
CA LYS A 58 18.42 18.03 19.19
C LYS A 58 18.90 17.69 20.60
N ASN A 59 17.97 17.32 21.47
CA ASN A 59 18.29 16.96 22.87
C ASN A 59 19.20 15.73 22.93
N ASN A 60 19.10 14.85 21.94
CA ASN A 60 19.87 13.61 21.82
C ASN A 60 21.00 13.68 20.77
N LYS A 61 21.44 14.88 20.36
CA LYS A 61 22.38 15.06 19.23
C LYS A 61 23.67 14.25 19.32
N LYS A 62 24.13 13.94 20.54
CA LYS A 62 25.36 13.17 20.78
C LYS A 62 25.25 11.70 20.36
N ALA A 63 24.04 11.16 20.24
CA ALA A 63 23.81 9.79 19.80
C ALA A 63 23.90 9.63 18.28
N PHE A 64 23.81 10.72 17.52
CA PHE A 64 23.79 10.66 16.07
C PHE A 64 25.22 10.67 15.52
N PRO A 65 25.60 9.69 14.68
CA PRO A 65 26.93 9.66 14.05
C PRO A 65 27.10 10.71 12.94
N ARG A 66 26.02 11.39 12.53
CA ARG A 66 25.98 12.40 11.47
C ARG A 66 25.29 13.66 11.96
N THR A 67 25.61 14.78 11.31
CA THR A 67 24.99 16.07 11.57
C THR A 67 23.50 16.04 11.24
N LEU A 68 22.68 16.54 12.18
CA LEU A 68 21.26 16.73 11.97
C LEU A 68 21.01 17.88 10.98
N GLN A 69 19.99 17.73 10.14
CA GLN A 69 19.64 18.68 9.10
C GLN A 69 18.24 19.23 9.33
N LEU A 70 18.04 20.53 9.12
CA LEU A 70 16.71 21.13 9.14
C LEU A 70 15.89 20.59 7.97
N ALA A 71 14.63 20.24 8.24
CA ALA A 71 13.70 19.83 7.18
C ALA A 71 13.45 21.01 6.22
N ARG A 72 13.98 20.94 5.01
CA ARG A 72 13.73 21.91 3.95
C ARG A 72 13.07 21.21 2.77
N GLN A 73 11.78 21.50 2.53
CA GLN A 73 11.03 20.86 1.44
C GLN A 73 11.66 21.10 0.05
N SER A 74 12.39 22.20 -0.13
CA SER A 74 13.17 22.48 -1.34
C SER A 74 14.35 21.52 -1.57
N GLU A 75 14.86 20.89 -0.52
CA GLU A 75 15.98 19.94 -0.56
C GLU A 75 15.49 18.50 -0.77
N ARG A 76 14.17 18.28 -0.84
CA ARG A 76 13.57 16.99 -1.16
C ARG A 76 14.11 16.50 -2.50
N THR A 77 14.84 15.39 -2.50
CA THR A 77 15.31 14.83 -3.75
C THR A 77 14.17 14.05 -4.39
N ASN A 78 13.91 14.32 -5.66
CA ASN A 78 12.98 13.49 -6.43
C ASN A 78 13.66 12.17 -6.87
N ARG A 79 14.72 11.71 -6.19
CA ARG A 79 15.50 10.54 -6.59
C ARG A 79 14.64 9.29 -6.56
N THR A 80 13.95 9.02 -5.45
CA THR A 80 13.02 7.89 -5.36
C THR A 80 11.85 8.01 -6.35
N LEU A 81 11.35 9.23 -6.61
CA LEU A 81 10.35 9.44 -7.67
C LEU A 81 10.89 9.09 -9.06
N HIS A 82 12.05 9.61 -9.42
CA HIS A 82 12.69 9.43 -10.71
C HIS A 82 13.01 7.95 -10.96
N VAL A 83 13.56 7.28 -9.95
CA VAL A 83 13.83 5.85 -9.94
C VAL A 83 12.55 5.04 -10.18
N LEU A 84 11.48 5.33 -9.44
CA LEU A 84 10.21 4.66 -9.61
C LEU A 84 9.58 4.94 -10.98
N GLN A 85 9.71 6.17 -11.50
CA GLN A 85 9.25 6.58 -12.83
C GLN A 85 9.96 5.81 -13.94
N GLN A 86 11.25 5.53 -13.80
CA GLN A 86 12.03 4.77 -14.78
C GLN A 86 11.89 3.25 -14.60
N CYS A 87 11.50 2.80 -13.40
CA CYS A 87 11.37 1.38 -13.09
C CYS A 87 10.27 0.71 -13.93
N ARG A 88 10.67 -0.28 -14.76
CA ARG A 88 9.77 -1.12 -15.55
C ARG A 88 9.25 -2.37 -14.79
N ALA A 89 9.59 -2.52 -13.50
CA ALA A 89 9.28 -3.70 -12.69
C ALA A 89 7.93 -3.64 -11.96
N LEU A 90 7.23 -2.51 -12.01
CA LEU A 90 5.92 -2.32 -11.38
C LEU A 90 4.80 -2.45 -12.41
N ASP A 91 3.66 -3.00 -11.99
CA ASP A 91 2.42 -2.82 -12.76
C ASP A 91 2.07 -1.33 -12.79
N SER A 92 1.48 -0.88 -13.90
CA SER A 92 1.07 0.50 -14.15
C SER A 92 0.16 1.09 -13.06
N SER A 93 -0.66 0.27 -12.41
CA SER A 93 -1.50 0.63 -11.27
C SER A 93 -0.68 0.89 -10.00
N GLU A 94 0.08 -0.12 -9.57
CA GLU A 94 0.96 -0.09 -8.41
C GLU A 94 1.95 1.07 -8.49
N LYS A 95 2.55 1.25 -9.67
CA LYS A 95 3.47 2.34 -9.95
C LYS A 95 2.83 3.70 -9.75
N ARG A 96 1.61 3.92 -10.26
CA ARG A 96 0.90 5.21 -10.10
C ARG A 96 0.57 5.49 -8.64
N GLY A 97 0.11 4.48 -7.89
CA GLY A 97 -0.19 4.63 -6.46
C GLY A 97 1.06 5.00 -5.65
N ILE A 98 2.16 4.28 -5.86
CA ILE A 98 3.43 4.57 -5.19
C ILE A 98 3.94 5.96 -5.60
N LEU A 99 3.93 6.30 -6.89
CA LEU A 99 4.40 7.61 -7.37
C LEU A 99 3.59 8.78 -6.81
N ALA A 100 2.27 8.67 -6.76
CA ALA A 100 1.41 9.70 -6.19
C ALA A 100 1.76 9.96 -4.72
N ARG A 101 1.93 8.89 -3.94
CA ARG A 101 2.23 8.98 -2.51
C ARG A 101 3.62 9.51 -2.22
N VAL A 102 4.61 9.04 -2.96
CA VAL A 102 5.98 9.55 -2.89
C VAL A 102 6.00 11.03 -3.27
N GLY A 103 5.20 11.46 -4.25
CA GLY A 103 5.17 12.84 -4.74
C GLY A 103 4.53 13.85 -3.78
N SER A 104 3.57 13.41 -2.98
CA SER A 104 2.87 14.24 -1.99
C SER A 104 3.50 14.21 -0.60
N ARG A 105 4.67 13.59 -0.41
CA ARG A 105 5.30 13.47 0.92
C ARG A 105 5.75 14.83 1.45
N GLU A 106 5.66 14.98 2.76
CA GLU A 106 6.24 16.08 3.52
C GLU A 106 7.42 15.55 4.34
N LEU A 107 8.60 16.15 4.15
CA LEU A 107 9.77 15.84 4.98
C LEU A 107 9.47 16.11 6.45
N ARG A 108 9.84 15.17 7.31
CA ARG A 108 9.64 15.19 8.76
C ARG A 108 10.69 14.35 9.46
N GLY A 109 11.11 14.77 10.64
CA GLY A 109 12.01 14.00 11.50
C GLY A 109 11.29 13.14 12.52
N LEU A 110 12.09 12.39 13.28
CA LEU A 110 11.64 11.52 14.35
C LEU A 110 11.34 12.33 15.63
N TYR A 111 10.18 12.09 16.25
CA TYR A 111 9.77 12.67 17.53
C TYR A 111 9.77 11.62 18.64
N ALA A 112 9.75 12.05 19.91
CA ALA A 112 9.61 11.14 21.05
C ALA A 112 8.33 10.30 20.90
N ASP A 113 7.18 10.96 20.73
CA ASP A 113 5.84 10.37 20.59
C ASP A 113 5.70 9.29 19.50
N ASP A 114 6.61 9.27 18.53
CA ASP A 114 6.64 8.21 17.51
C ASP A 114 6.93 6.83 18.13
N PHE A 115 7.63 6.76 19.27
CA PHE A 115 7.89 5.50 19.97
C PHE A 115 6.69 5.00 20.77
N GLN A 116 5.84 5.90 21.28
CA GLN A 116 4.63 5.56 22.05
C GLN A 116 3.45 5.28 21.12
N SER A 117 3.32 6.06 20.04
CA SER A 117 2.17 6.00 19.14
C SER A 117 2.22 4.88 18.09
N ARG A 118 3.37 4.20 17.95
CA ARG A 118 3.62 3.17 16.93
C ARG A 118 3.85 1.81 17.56
N ASP A 119 3.33 0.77 16.92
CA ASP A 119 3.52 -0.61 17.37
C ASP A 119 4.77 -1.24 16.74
N ILE A 120 5.10 -0.81 15.52
CA ILE A 120 6.20 -1.34 14.71
C ILE A 120 7.01 -0.19 14.14
N ILE A 121 8.32 -0.26 14.29
CA ILE A 121 9.29 0.65 13.66
C ILE A 121 10.17 -0.18 12.72
N ILE A 122 10.33 0.25 11.47
CA ILE A 122 11.16 -0.41 10.46
C ILE A 122 12.33 0.51 10.14
N CYS A 123 13.54 -0.03 10.15
CA CYS A 123 14.74 0.65 9.67
C CYS A 123 15.48 -0.23 8.65
N PHE A 124 16.38 0.38 7.89
CA PHE A 124 16.99 -0.25 6.70
C PHE A 124 18.48 -0.52 6.83
N ASP A 125 19.10 -0.11 7.93
CA ASP A 125 20.50 -0.35 8.26
C ASP A 125 20.60 -1.00 9.64
N ARG A 126 21.53 -1.94 9.79
CA ARG A 126 21.65 -2.73 11.03
C ARG A 126 22.09 -1.88 12.21
N GLU A 127 23.01 -0.95 11.97
CA GLU A 127 23.52 0.02 12.96
C GLU A 127 22.40 0.93 13.48
N THR A 128 21.43 1.26 12.61
CA THR A 128 20.26 2.08 12.98
C THR A 128 19.37 1.40 14.01
N VAL A 129 19.36 0.06 14.09
CA VAL A 129 18.57 -0.66 15.11
C VAL A 129 19.02 -0.29 16.53
N GLU A 130 20.33 -0.29 16.77
CA GLU A 130 20.89 0.01 18.09
C GLU A 130 20.63 1.46 18.49
N LEU A 131 20.81 2.39 17.54
CA LEU A 131 20.48 3.79 17.73
C LEU A 131 19.00 4.00 18.03
N LEU A 132 18.09 3.35 17.29
CA LEU A 132 16.66 3.46 17.56
C LEU A 132 16.25 2.83 18.89
N CYS A 133 16.91 1.75 19.32
CA CYS A 133 16.71 1.18 20.66
C CYS A 133 17.13 2.16 21.75
N TYR A 134 18.26 2.84 21.58
CA TYR A 134 18.71 3.90 22.48
C TYR A 134 17.72 5.07 22.52
N LEU A 135 17.34 5.60 21.35
CA LEU A 135 16.40 6.72 21.24
C LEU A 135 15.03 6.37 21.82
N ARG A 136 14.56 5.14 21.67
CA ARG A 136 13.33 4.68 22.33
C ARG A 136 13.43 4.83 23.84
N SER A 137 14.54 4.41 24.45
CA SER A 137 14.73 4.52 25.90
C SER A 137 14.84 5.98 26.37
N GLU A 138 15.43 6.87 25.57
CA GLU A 138 15.40 8.31 25.88
C GLU A 138 13.98 8.89 25.75
N ALA A 139 13.20 8.48 24.74
CA ALA A 139 11.81 8.88 24.61
C ALA A 139 10.94 8.39 25.79
N GLU A 140 11.17 7.18 26.30
CA GLU A 140 10.50 6.67 27.52
C GLU A 140 10.84 7.51 28.76
N ARG A 141 12.08 8.00 28.87
CA ARG A 141 12.48 8.93 29.95
C ARG A 141 11.84 10.29 29.82
N ASP A 142 11.80 10.84 28.61
CA ASP A 142 11.23 12.16 28.32
C ASP A 142 9.71 12.18 28.54
N THR A 143 9.02 11.10 28.21
CA THR A 143 7.54 11.01 28.26
C THR A 143 7.02 10.36 29.55
N HIS A 144 7.86 9.66 30.30
CA HIS A 144 7.46 8.77 31.40
C HIS A 144 6.48 7.66 30.98
N GLU A 145 6.44 7.31 29.69
CA GLU A 145 5.58 6.26 29.14
C GLU A 145 6.41 5.10 28.57
N VAL A 146 5.97 3.86 28.81
CA VAL A 146 6.64 2.66 28.27
C VAL A 146 6.25 2.47 26.80
N SER A 147 7.25 2.44 25.91
CA SER A 147 7.03 2.21 24.49
C SER A 147 6.82 0.73 24.20
N ARG A 148 5.72 0.39 23.50
CA ARG A 148 5.46 -0.97 23.01
C ARG A 148 6.04 -1.22 21.60
N ALA A 149 6.67 -0.21 21.00
CA ALA A 149 7.19 -0.29 19.65
C ALA A 149 8.27 -1.37 19.51
N ARG A 150 8.04 -2.29 18.56
CA ARG A 150 9.02 -3.30 18.14
C ARG A 150 9.82 -2.76 16.95
N ILE A 151 11.14 -2.74 17.07
CA ILE A 151 12.05 -2.25 16.03
C ILE A 151 12.51 -3.44 15.17
N TYR A 152 12.35 -3.31 13.85
CA TYR A 152 12.73 -4.30 12.85
C TYR A 152 13.75 -3.75 11.87
N TYR A 153 14.72 -4.59 11.51
CA TYR A 153 15.61 -4.37 10.38
C TYR A 153 15.02 -5.01 9.12
N LEU A 154 14.90 -4.22 8.05
CA LEU A 154 14.44 -4.67 6.74
C LEU A 154 15.49 -4.34 5.67
N PRO A 155 16.32 -5.31 5.25
CA PRO A 155 17.30 -5.07 4.20
C PRO A 155 16.62 -4.91 2.83
N LEU A 156 16.78 -3.76 2.19
CA LEU A 156 16.34 -3.57 0.79
C LEU A 156 17.39 -4.03 -0.23
N GLY A 157 18.65 -4.15 0.19
CA GLY A 157 19.77 -4.47 -0.70
C GLY A 157 20.47 -3.23 -1.25
N LYS A 158 21.74 -3.37 -1.64
CA LYS A 158 22.52 -2.27 -2.23
C LYS A 158 21.97 -1.92 -3.62
N GLY A 159 21.90 -0.63 -3.93
CA GLY A 159 21.49 -0.16 -5.25
C GLY A 159 20.06 -0.51 -5.64
N TRP A 160 19.18 -0.74 -4.65
CA TRP A 160 17.75 -1.05 -4.86
C TRP A 160 17.04 -0.03 -5.77
N GLU A 161 17.57 1.18 -5.84
CA GLU A 161 17.07 2.29 -6.62
C GLU A 161 17.63 2.37 -8.06
N TYR A 162 18.70 1.66 -8.40
CA TYR A 162 19.38 1.79 -9.69
C TYR A 162 19.14 0.63 -10.63
N ASP A 163 18.87 -0.55 -10.07
CA ASP A 163 18.75 -1.77 -10.84
C ASP A 163 17.35 -2.38 -10.69
N LYS A 164 16.81 -2.83 -11.82
CA LYS A 164 15.50 -3.51 -11.89
C LYS A 164 15.50 -4.78 -11.04
N GLU A 165 16.59 -5.52 -11.02
CA GLU A 165 16.69 -6.75 -10.23
C GLU A 165 16.83 -6.42 -8.74
N ALA A 166 17.69 -5.46 -8.38
CA ALA A 166 17.80 -4.95 -7.02
C ALA A 166 16.46 -4.40 -6.48
N PHE A 167 15.69 -3.67 -7.29
CA PHE A 167 14.36 -3.20 -6.94
C PHE A 167 13.37 -4.37 -6.75
N GLY A 168 13.43 -5.37 -7.63
CA GLY A 168 12.66 -6.61 -7.49
C GLY A 168 12.99 -7.35 -6.19
N HIS A 169 14.27 -7.35 -5.81
CA HIS A 169 14.75 -7.91 -4.55
C HIS A 169 14.23 -7.12 -3.34
N ALA A 170 14.29 -5.80 -3.36
CA ALA A 170 13.73 -4.95 -2.31
C ALA A 170 12.23 -5.21 -2.10
N ARG A 171 11.43 -5.27 -3.17
CA ARG A 171 10.00 -5.63 -3.11
C ARG A 171 9.78 -7.02 -2.53
N LYS A 172 10.59 -7.99 -2.92
CA LYS A 172 10.53 -9.35 -2.39
C LYS A 172 10.81 -9.36 -0.88
N ASN A 173 11.80 -8.60 -0.42
CA ASN A 173 12.14 -8.53 1.01
C ASN A 173 11.03 -7.87 1.83
N VAL A 174 10.44 -6.76 1.36
CA VAL A 174 9.27 -6.15 2.02
C VAL A 174 8.11 -7.14 2.10
N ARG A 175 7.86 -7.89 1.02
CA ARG A 175 6.78 -8.89 1.00
C ARG A 175 7.03 -10.03 1.97
N ILE A 176 8.23 -10.63 1.96
CA ILE A 176 8.60 -11.70 2.90
C ILE A 176 8.46 -11.22 4.34
N TRP A 177 8.88 -10.00 4.63
CA TRP A 177 8.70 -9.40 5.95
C TRP A 177 7.22 -9.23 6.30
N ALA A 178 6.39 -8.71 5.39
CA ALA A 178 4.96 -8.58 5.61
C ALA A 178 4.27 -9.94 5.81
N GLU A 179 4.69 -10.98 5.08
CA GLU A 179 4.17 -12.35 5.22
C GLU A 179 4.49 -12.90 6.61
N ARG A 180 5.72 -12.71 7.08
CA ARG A 180 6.19 -13.24 8.36
C ARG A 180 5.68 -12.45 9.57
N VAL A 181 5.68 -11.12 9.49
CA VAL A 181 5.43 -10.24 10.65
C VAL A 181 3.98 -9.80 10.72
N LEU A 182 3.38 -9.47 9.57
CA LEU A 182 2.00 -9.00 9.51
C LEU A 182 1.02 -10.13 9.15
N GLY A 183 1.51 -11.31 8.74
CA GLY A 183 0.66 -12.40 8.26
C GLY A 183 0.07 -12.14 6.88
N PHE A 184 0.74 -11.33 6.06
CA PHE A 184 0.39 -11.12 4.65
C PHE A 184 0.31 -12.46 3.92
N ARG A 185 -0.66 -12.59 3.02
CA ARG A 185 -0.81 -13.72 2.10
C ARG A 185 -0.96 -13.15 0.70
N GLN A 186 -0.33 -13.78 -0.28
CA GLN A 186 -0.43 -13.25 -1.64
C GLN A 186 -1.87 -13.33 -2.16
N PRO A 187 -2.36 -12.32 -2.90
CA PRO A 187 -3.70 -12.36 -3.48
C PRO A 187 -3.95 -13.61 -4.34
N GLY A 188 -2.90 -14.18 -4.95
CA GLY A 188 -2.99 -15.42 -5.73
C GLY A 188 -3.35 -16.67 -4.92
N GLU A 189 -3.20 -16.67 -3.59
CA GLU A 189 -3.67 -17.74 -2.69
C GLU A 189 -5.16 -17.55 -2.39
N ALA A 190 -5.59 -16.35 -2.01
CA ALA A 190 -7.01 -16.03 -1.79
C ALA A 190 -7.86 -16.20 -3.06
N ILE A 191 -7.31 -15.83 -4.23
CA ILE A 191 -7.93 -16.06 -5.55
C ILE A 191 -8.05 -17.56 -5.86
N ARG A 192 -7.08 -18.39 -5.43
CA ARG A 192 -7.13 -19.86 -5.56
C ARG A 192 -8.14 -20.48 -4.61
N GLU A 193 -8.39 -19.85 -3.46
CA GLU A 193 -9.43 -20.20 -2.50
C GLU A 193 -10.82 -19.65 -2.87
N GLY A 194 -10.98 -19.10 -4.09
CA GLY A 194 -12.27 -18.63 -4.61
C GLY A 194 -12.66 -17.20 -4.22
N MET A 195 -11.81 -16.47 -3.50
CA MET A 195 -12.05 -15.08 -3.12
C MET A 195 -11.44 -14.14 -4.16
N TRP A 196 -12.28 -13.62 -5.07
CA TRP A 196 -11.86 -12.66 -6.09
C TRP A 196 -12.02 -11.20 -5.63
N ARG A 197 -10.99 -10.41 -5.97
CA ARG A 197 -10.93 -8.95 -6.13
C ARG A 197 -12.16 -8.20 -5.59
N THR A 198 -12.08 -7.65 -4.38
CA THR A 198 -13.04 -6.60 -4.04
C THR A 198 -12.81 -5.37 -4.92
N ALA A 199 -13.92 -4.85 -5.46
CA ALA A 199 -13.95 -3.46 -5.84
C ALA A 199 -14.00 -2.62 -4.57
N GLN A 200 -13.18 -1.57 -4.51
CA GLN A 200 -13.39 -0.47 -3.57
C GLN A 200 -14.17 0.60 -4.31
N VAL A 201 -15.38 0.87 -3.82
CA VAL A 201 -16.19 1.99 -4.29
C VAL A 201 -16.00 3.12 -3.29
N VAL A 202 -15.44 4.23 -3.75
CA VAL A 202 -15.43 5.47 -2.98
C VAL A 202 -16.85 6.03 -3.10
N VAL A 203 -17.50 6.20 -1.95
CA VAL A 203 -18.88 6.70 -1.90
C VAL A 203 -18.86 8.06 -1.22
N ASN A 204 -19.73 8.96 -1.68
CA ASN A 204 -19.87 10.25 -1.05
C ASN A 204 -20.49 10.12 0.36
N GLU A 205 -20.47 11.20 1.12
CA GLU A 205 -20.96 11.19 2.50
C GLU A 205 -22.43 10.77 2.57
N TYR A 206 -23.29 11.27 1.69
CA TYR A 206 -24.72 10.96 1.64
C TYR A 206 -24.98 9.46 1.41
N GLU A 207 -24.32 8.85 0.43
CA GLU A 207 -24.43 7.41 0.14
C GLU A 207 -23.90 6.55 1.28
N TRP A 208 -22.83 7.00 1.94
CA TRP A 208 -22.36 6.33 3.14
C TRP A 208 -23.40 6.35 4.25
N TRP A 209 -24.03 7.50 4.52
CA TRP A 209 -25.11 7.60 5.50
C TRP A 209 -26.30 6.71 5.11
N ALA A 210 -26.67 6.67 3.84
CA ALA A 210 -27.74 5.80 3.34
C ALA A 210 -27.41 4.31 3.48
N LEU A 211 -26.14 3.90 3.42
CA LEU A 211 -25.72 2.49 3.55
C LEU A 211 -25.45 2.08 5.01
N VAL A 212 -24.96 2.99 5.84
CA VAL A 212 -24.51 2.72 7.21
C VAL A 212 -25.56 3.09 8.27
N LYS A 213 -26.37 4.13 8.04
CA LYS A 213 -27.38 4.62 9.01
C LYS A 213 -28.82 4.28 8.62
N ASP A 214 -29.22 4.46 7.36
CA ASP A 214 -30.62 4.23 6.93
C ASP A 214 -30.84 2.84 6.27
N GLY A 215 -29.77 2.06 6.11
CA GLY A 215 -29.64 1.14 4.98
C GLY A 215 -29.55 -0.35 5.27
N GLU A 216 -29.97 -0.87 6.43
CA GLU A 216 -29.90 -2.32 6.68
C GLU A 216 -30.64 -3.10 5.59
N ARG A 217 -31.78 -2.58 5.11
CA ARG A 217 -32.55 -3.15 3.99
C ARG A 217 -31.87 -3.01 2.62
N ARG A 218 -31.21 -1.89 2.33
CA ARG A 218 -30.55 -1.66 1.02
C ARG A 218 -29.28 -2.48 0.91
N ARG A 219 -28.49 -2.49 1.97
CA ARG A 219 -27.32 -3.38 2.12
C ARG A 219 -27.74 -4.83 1.96
N LYS A 220 -28.71 -5.31 2.75
CA LYS A 220 -29.25 -6.68 2.63
C LYS A 220 -29.74 -6.97 1.23
N ARG A 221 -30.51 -6.08 0.60
CA ARG A 221 -30.98 -6.27 -0.77
C ARG A 221 -29.85 -6.41 -1.79
N ILE A 222 -28.78 -5.63 -1.67
CA ILE A 222 -27.61 -5.75 -2.54
C ILE A 222 -26.88 -7.08 -2.25
N GLU A 223 -26.61 -7.39 -0.99
CA GLU A 223 -25.98 -8.65 -0.58
C GLU A 223 -26.80 -9.88 -1.02
N GLU A 224 -28.12 -9.87 -0.88
CA GLU A 224 -29.06 -10.91 -1.31
C GLU A 224 -29.13 -11.02 -2.84
N LYS A 225 -29.20 -9.90 -3.56
CA LYS A 225 -29.32 -9.88 -5.03
C LYS A 225 -28.04 -10.33 -5.72
N THR A 226 -26.88 -9.87 -5.25
CA THR A 226 -25.61 -10.13 -5.92
C THR A 226 -24.83 -11.26 -5.26
N GLY A 227 -25.22 -11.73 -4.07
CA GLY A 227 -24.49 -12.74 -3.31
C GLY A 227 -23.09 -12.26 -2.89
N VAL A 228 -22.89 -10.94 -2.78
CA VAL A 228 -21.64 -10.32 -2.34
C VAL A 228 -21.70 -10.02 -0.85
N ARG A 229 -20.56 -9.81 -0.22
CA ARG A 229 -20.47 -9.26 1.13
C ARG A 229 -19.92 -7.84 1.08
N LEU A 230 -20.51 -6.94 1.86
CA LEU A 230 -20.16 -5.53 1.86
C LEU A 230 -19.47 -5.14 3.16
N PHE A 231 -18.43 -4.31 3.03
CA PHE A 231 -17.66 -3.85 4.17
C PHE A 231 -17.29 -2.40 4.06
N PHE A 232 -17.36 -1.73 5.19
CA PHE A 232 -17.32 -0.29 5.28
C PHE A 232 -16.03 0.13 5.98
N GLY A 233 -15.25 1.00 5.33
CA GLY A 233 -13.99 1.54 5.83
C GLY A 233 -13.84 3.03 5.55
N ARG A 234 -12.72 3.59 6.03
CA ARG A 234 -12.28 4.95 5.70
C ARG A 234 -10.89 4.87 5.07
N ALA A 235 -10.65 5.65 4.02
CA ALA A 235 -9.36 5.87 3.39
C ALA A 235 -9.03 7.38 3.42
N GLU A 236 -7.78 7.77 3.18
CA GLU A 236 -7.37 9.19 3.17
C GLU A 236 -8.18 10.05 2.19
N GLY A 237 -8.74 9.46 1.13
CA GLY A 237 -9.59 10.16 0.15
C GLY A 237 -11.10 10.07 0.38
N GLY A 238 -11.58 9.48 1.49
CA GLY A 238 -13.01 9.43 1.80
C GLY A 238 -13.51 8.12 2.42
N LYS A 239 -14.84 7.93 2.40
CA LYS A 239 -15.51 6.74 2.94
C LYS A 239 -15.58 5.67 1.84
N CYS A 240 -15.17 4.44 2.14
CA CYS A 240 -15.01 3.39 1.13
C CYS A 240 -15.82 2.13 1.46
N VAL A 241 -16.46 1.58 0.42
CA VAL A 241 -17.18 0.30 0.50
C VAL A 241 -16.39 -0.74 -0.29
N SER A 242 -15.93 -1.77 0.40
CA SER A 242 -15.32 -2.95 -0.21
C SER A 242 -16.37 -4.02 -0.49
N VAL A 243 -16.43 -4.49 -1.73
CA VAL A 243 -17.43 -5.45 -2.21
C VAL A 243 -16.78 -6.81 -2.47
N VAL A 244 -17.03 -7.84 -1.66
CA VAL A 244 -16.40 -9.17 -1.79
C VAL A 244 -17.33 -10.14 -2.53
N GLY A 245 -16.86 -10.79 -3.59
CA GLY A 245 -17.59 -11.84 -4.29
C GLY A 245 -16.96 -12.20 -5.64
N ASP A 246 -17.65 -13.04 -6.43
CA ASP A 246 -17.20 -13.33 -7.79
C ASP A 246 -17.15 -12.06 -8.65
N ARG A 247 -16.22 -12.00 -9.62
CA ARG A 247 -15.97 -10.80 -10.45
C ARG A 247 -17.24 -10.16 -11.01
N ASP A 248 -18.13 -10.97 -11.59
CA ASP A 248 -19.34 -10.47 -12.24
C ASP A 248 -20.36 -9.96 -11.21
N ARG A 249 -20.39 -10.56 -10.02
CA ARG A 249 -21.21 -10.14 -8.88
C ARG A 249 -20.70 -8.85 -8.25
N VAL A 250 -19.37 -8.71 -8.13
CA VAL A 250 -18.72 -7.47 -7.66
C VAL A 250 -19.00 -6.30 -8.59
N GLN A 251 -18.90 -6.51 -9.92
CA GLN A 251 -19.23 -5.47 -10.89
C GLN A 251 -20.72 -5.11 -10.88
N MET A 252 -21.60 -6.09 -10.67
CA MET A 252 -23.03 -5.88 -10.54
C MET A 252 -23.37 -5.05 -9.29
N ALA A 253 -22.78 -5.40 -8.14
CA ALA A 253 -22.95 -4.66 -6.90
C ALA A 253 -22.38 -3.24 -7.00
N ALA A 254 -21.18 -3.07 -7.59
CA ALA A 254 -20.59 -1.75 -7.85
C ALA A 254 -21.53 -0.84 -8.68
N ARG A 255 -22.17 -1.39 -9.72
CA ARG A 255 -23.17 -0.65 -10.52
C ARG A 255 -24.43 -0.32 -9.71
N ASP A 256 -24.90 -1.24 -8.86
CA ASP A 256 -26.08 -1.03 -8.02
C ASP A 256 -25.84 0.04 -6.93
N PHE A 257 -24.60 0.22 -6.47
CA PHE A 257 -24.22 1.34 -5.61
C PHE A 257 -24.45 2.68 -6.32
N LEU A 258 -23.89 2.81 -7.52
CA LEU A 258 -23.84 4.08 -8.28
C LEU A 258 -25.16 4.43 -8.98
N ARG A 259 -25.98 3.42 -9.31
CA ARG A 259 -27.28 3.62 -9.98
C ARG A 259 -28.40 4.04 -9.04
N GLY A 260 -28.23 3.97 -7.73
CA GLY A 260 -29.25 4.42 -6.77
C GLY A 260 -29.29 5.94 -6.56
N GLY A 261 -28.73 6.72 -7.48
CA GLY A 261 -28.60 8.17 -7.41
C GLY A 261 -29.95 8.88 -7.29
N TRP A 262 -30.17 9.51 -6.14
CA TRP A 262 -31.21 10.53 -5.93
C TRP A 262 -30.66 11.97 -5.99
N ALA A 263 -29.40 12.14 -6.36
CA ALA A 263 -28.85 13.40 -6.81
C ALA A 263 -27.72 13.08 -7.78
N GLY A 264 -27.69 13.74 -8.94
CA GLY A 264 -26.75 13.48 -10.04
C GLY A 264 -25.30 13.82 -9.71
N GLY A 265 -24.71 13.11 -8.75
CA GLY A 265 -23.29 13.13 -8.47
C GLY A 265 -22.61 11.99 -9.21
N GLU A 266 -21.64 12.32 -10.05
CA GLU A 266 -20.76 11.37 -10.73
C GLU A 266 -19.93 10.59 -9.69
N GLY A 267 -20.41 9.42 -9.28
CA GLY A 267 -19.61 8.50 -8.50
C GLY A 267 -18.53 7.88 -9.39
N GLU A 268 -17.25 8.12 -9.07
CA GLU A 268 -16.14 7.56 -9.82
C GLU A 268 -15.89 6.10 -9.39
N VAL A 269 -15.99 5.17 -10.35
CA VAL A 269 -15.63 3.77 -10.10
C VAL A 269 -14.14 3.61 -10.34
N LEU A 270 -13.37 3.46 -9.27
CA LEU A 270 -11.99 2.99 -9.38
C LEU A 270 -11.98 1.49 -9.70
N LEU A 271 -12.29 1.15 -10.96
CA LEU A 271 -12.13 -0.18 -11.53
C LEU A 271 -10.66 -0.36 -11.95
N GLU A 272 -9.82 -0.91 -11.07
CA GLU A 272 -8.53 -1.41 -11.53
C GLU A 272 -8.67 -2.74 -12.28
N VAL A 273 -8.78 -2.59 -13.61
CA VAL A 273 -8.76 -3.66 -14.59
C VAL A 273 -7.35 -4.22 -14.71
N SER A 274 -7.08 -5.35 -14.04
CA SER A 274 -6.00 -6.25 -14.48
C SER A 274 -6.57 -7.30 -15.43
N ASP A 275 -6.69 -6.91 -16.71
CA ASP A 275 -6.98 -7.77 -17.88
C ASP A 275 -5.69 -8.36 -18.49
N LEU A 276 -4.72 -8.74 -17.65
CA LEU A 276 -3.43 -9.25 -18.10
C LEU A 276 -3.46 -10.69 -18.64
N LYS A 277 -4.56 -11.44 -18.48
CA LYS A 277 -4.65 -12.83 -18.98
C LYS A 277 -5.42 -13.00 -20.29
N ARG A 278 -6.33 -12.09 -20.67
CA ARG A 278 -7.08 -12.21 -21.95
C ARG A 278 -6.32 -11.68 -23.16
N LYS A 279 -5.50 -10.63 -23.02
CA LYS A 279 -4.68 -10.11 -24.13
C LYS A 279 -3.57 -11.08 -24.55
N ARG A 280 -2.99 -11.85 -23.61
CA ARG A 280 -1.93 -12.82 -23.95
C ARG A 280 -2.47 -14.02 -24.74
N ARG A 281 -3.62 -14.59 -24.33
CA ARG A 281 -4.27 -15.68 -25.09
C ARG A 281 -4.76 -15.26 -26.47
N ARG A 282 -5.27 -14.03 -26.64
CA ARG A 282 -5.66 -13.52 -27.96
C ARG A 282 -4.47 -13.27 -28.88
N LYS A 283 -3.33 -12.80 -28.34
CA LYS A 283 -2.11 -12.60 -29.12
C LYS A 283 -1.53 -13.94 -29.56
N ASP A 284 -1.46 -14.93 -28.66
CA ASP A 284 -0.94 -16.27 -28.99
C ASP A 284 -1.85 -17.05 -29.96
N SER A 285 -3.18 -16.82 -29.93
CA SER A 285 -4.10 -17.39 -30.92
C SER A 285 -4.04 -16.70 -32.28
N LEU A 286 -3.84 -15.37 -32.32
CA LEU A 286 -3.67 -14.62 -33.57
C LEU A 286 -2.32 -14.91 -34.25
N THR A 287 -1.23 -15.06 -33.49
CA THR A 287 0.07 -15.44 -34.06
C THR A 287 0.07 -16.87 -34.60
N ARG A 288 -0.72 -17.79 -34.02
CA ARG A 288 -0.90 -19.14 -34.57
C ARG A 288 -1.80 -19.20 -35.81
N LEU A 289 -2.78 -18.30 -35.93
CA LEU A 289 -3.64 -18.19 -37.11
C LEU A 289 -2.97 -17.48 -38.28
N MET A 290 -1.96 -16.61 -38.05
CA MET A 290 -1.24 -15.90 -39.11
C MET A 290 0.02 -16.62 -39.63
N HIS A 291 0.33 -17.83 -39.16
CA HIS A 291 1.45 -18.65 -39.64
C HIS A 291 1.00 -20.03 -40.18
N GLY A 292 -0.30 -20.20 -40.44
CA GLY A 292 -0.92 -21.48 -40.83
C GLY A 292 -1.48 -21.55 -42.25
N THR A 293 -1.21 -20.58 -43.13
CA THR A 293 -1.73 -20.57 -44.51
C THR A 293 -0.71 -20.03 -45.50
N THR A 294 0.26 -20.87 -45.87
CA THR A 294 0.92 -20.85 -47.18
C THR A 294 1.71 -22.15 -47.30
N ARG A 295 1.09 -23.17 -47.91
CA ARG A 295 1.71 -24.24 -48.70
C ARG A 295 0.60 -25.19 -49.19
N LEU A 296 0.11 -24.89 -50.38
CA LEU A 296 -0.32 -25.83 -51.42
C LEU A 296 0.49 -25.35 -52.63
N ASP A 297 1.48 -26.15 -53.06
CA ASP A 297 1.44 -26.98 -54.28
C ASP A 297 1.74 -26.10 -55.51
N ASP A 298 2.52 -26.45 -56.54
CA ASP A 298 3.36 -27.58 -56.92
C ASP A 298 4.19 -27.09 -58.14
N ASP A 299 5.33 -27.74 -58.38
CA ASP A 299 5.98 -28.02 -59.68
C ASP A 299 6.08 -26.94 -60.79
N VAL A 300 7.32 -26.47 -61.03
CA VAL A 300 8.20 -26.68 -62.22
C VAL A 300 9.47 -25.84 -62.06
#